data_AF-A0A5N9I0L7-F1
#
_entry.id   AF-A0A5N9I0L7-F1
#
_cell.length_a   1.000
_cell.length_b   1.000
_cell.length_c   1.000
_cell.angle_alpha   90.00
_cell.angle_beta   90.00
_cell.angle_gamma   90.00
#
_symmetry.space_group_name_H-M   'P 1'
#
loop_
_entity.id
_entity.type
_entity.pdbx_description
1 polymer ?
#
loop_
_entity_poly.entity_id
_entity_poly.type
_entity_poly.pdbx_seq_one_letter_code
_entity_poly.pdbx_strand_id
1 'polypeptide(L)'
;MDMPTAESLLKEAKTILGQLGINFFLRHGTCLGAVRDQAFIPWDDDLDIGSVIGLHGLTEKKVYEAADAFKENGYSMKVIDSELHLSVDLKKFGIQMDWTC
;
A
#
# COMPACT_ATOMS: atom_id res chain seq x y z
N MET A 1 -7.08 -2.10 14.00
CA MET A 1 -5.63 -1.80 14.11
C MET A 1 -5.36 -0.57 14.98
N ASP A 2 -4.10 -0.28 15.37
CA ASP A 2 -3.75 1.00 16.02
C ASP A 2 -3.82 2.15 15.01
N MET A 3 -4.79 3.05 15.18
CA MET A 3 -5.13 4.07 14.17
C MET A 3 -4.02 5.10 13.91
N PRO A 4 -3.33 5.65 14.93
CA PRO A 4 -2.21 6.56 14.69
C PRO A 4 -1.06 5.90 13.92
N THR A 5 -0.74 4.64 14.25
CA THR A 5 0.28 3.89 13.51
C THR A 5 -0.16 3.65 12.07
N ALA A 6 -1.42 3.24 11.84
CA ALA A 6 -1.95 3.05 10.50
C ALA A 6 -1.88 4.32 9.63
N GLU A 7 -2.24 5.48 10.20
CA GLU A 7 -2.13 6.77 9.49
C GLU A 7 -0.68 7.09 9.13
N SER A 8 0.26 6.83 10.04
CA SER A 8 1.69 7.02 9.78
C SER A 8 2.20 6.11 8.67
N LEU A 9 1.78 4.83 8.64
CA LEU A 9 2.17 3.89 7.58
C LEU A 9 1.61 4.30 6.22
N LEU A 10 0.36 4.78 6.14
CA LEU A 10 -0.21 5.25 4.88
C LEU A 10 0.50 6.51 4.34
N LYS A 11 0.92 7.42 5.23
CA LYS A 11 1.75 8.59 4.87
C LYS A 11 3.16 8.20 4.44
N GLU A 12 3.75 7.20 5.09
CA GLU A 12 5.06 6.65 4.72
C GLU A 12 4.99 5.99 3.34
N ALA A 13 3.96 5.17 3.06
CA ALA A 13 3.71 4.59 1.75
C ALA A 13 3.59 5.66 0.66
N LYS A 14 2.84 6.74 0.94
CA LYS A 14 2.75 7.89 0.02
C LYS A 14 4.11 8.52 -0.27
N THR A 15 4.97 8.60 0.74
CA THR A 15 6.32 9.18 0.59
C THR A 15 7.21 8.27 -0.25
N ILE A 16 7.27 6.97 0.08
CA ILE A 16 8.09 5.98 -0.63
C ILE A 16 7.67 5.88 -2.10
N LEU A 17 6.38 5.67 -2.36
CA LEU A 17 5.85 5.56 -3.72
C LEU A 17 6.01 6.88 -4.50
N GLY A 18 5.82 8.02 -3.84
CA GLY A 18 6.01 9.34 -4.44
C GLY A 18 7.45 9.61 -4.88
N GLN A 19 8.45 9.17 -4.10
CA GLN A 19 9.87 9.29 -4.47
C GLN A 19 10.22 8.46 -5.73
N LEU A 20 9.48 7.38 -5.99
CA LEU A 20 9.62 6.53 -7.17
C LEU A 20 8.73 6.97 -8.34
N GLY A 21 7.97 8.05 -8.17
CA GLY A 21 7.01 8.54 -9.15
C GLY A 21 5.86 7.56 -9.41
N ILE A 22 5.47 6.79 -8.39
CA ILE A 22 4.37 5.83 -8.45
C ILE A 22 3.12 6.45 -7.84
N ASN A 23 2.06 6.54 -8.64
CA ASN A 23 0.74 6.94 -8.16
C ASN A 23 0.01 5.74 -7.56
N PHE A 24 -0.70 5.97 -6.47
CA PHE A 24 -1.61 4.99 -5.89
C PHE A 24 -2.95 5.64 -5.51
N PHE A 25 -3.95 4.79 -5.29
CA PHE A 25 -5.26 5.13 -4.77
C PHE A 25 -5.61 4.23 -3.59
N LEU A 26 -6.48 4.69 -2.70
CA LEU A 26 -6.98 3.86 -1.60
C LEU A 26 -7.96 2.82 -2.16
N ARG A 27 -7.95 1.60 -1.62
CA ARG A 27 -8.94 0.56 -1.97
C ARG A 27 -9.74 0.09 -0.77
N HIS A 28 -10.73 -0.77 -1.04
CA HIS A 28 -11.51 -1.55 -0.05
C HIS A 28 -11.93 -0.73 1.19
N GLY A 29 -11.69 -1.27 2.40
CA GLY A 29 -12.09 -0.67 3.67
C GLY A 29 -11.43 0.69 3.91
N THR A 30 -10.17 0.82 3.53
CA THR A 30 -9.40 2.07 3.63
C THR A 30 -10.04 3.20 2.82
N CYS A 31 -10.45 2.93 1.58
CA CYS A 31 -11.13 3.90 0.72
C CYS A 31 -12.53 4.22 1.23
N LEU A 32 -13.29 3.19 1.61
CA LEU A 32 -14.65 3.36 2.10
C LEU A 32 -14.68 4.21 3.38
N GLY A 33 -13.81 3.93 4.34
CA GLY A 33 -13.68 4.73 5.56
C GLY A 33 -13.36 6.20 5.24
N ALA A 34 -12.36 6.43 4.39
CA ALA A 34 -11.96 7.78 4.00
C ALA A 34 -13.12 8.58 3.38
N VAL A 35 -13.96 7.95 2.55
CA VAL A 35 -15.10 8.63 1.92
C VAL A 35 -16.29 8.77 2.88
N ARG A 36 -16.68 7.69 3.55
CA ARG A 36 -17.90 7.61 4.38
C ARG A 36 -17.76 8.37 5.69
N ASP A 37 -16.64 8.16 6.38
CA ASP A 37 -16.44 8.59 7.77
C ASP A 37 -15.35 9.66 7.90
N GLN A 38 -14.62 9.96 6.82
CA GLN A 38 -13.40 10.79 6.84
C GLN A 38 -12.35 10.26 7.83
N ALA A 39 -12.32 8.93 8.02
CA ALA A 39 -11.48 8.22 8.98
C ALA A 39 -11.31 6.75 8.56
N PHE A 40 -10.43 6.01 9.23
CA PHE A 40 -10.43 4.54 9.10
C PHE A 40 -11.68 3.94 9.75
N ILE A 41 -12.12 2.79 9.23
CA ILE A 41 -13.23 2.04 9.83
C ILE A 41 -12.76 1.51 11.20
N PRO A 42 -13.50 1.72 12.32
CA PRO A 42 -13.01 1.41 13.66
C PRO A 42 -12.62 -0.06 13.90
N TRP A 43 -13.22 -0.97 13.14
CA TRP A 43 -12.99 -2.41 13.22
C TRP A 43 -12.13 -2.98 12.08
N ASP A 44 -11.63 -2.15 11.16
CA ASP A 44 -10.64 -2.60 10.16
C ASP A 44 -9.32 -2.98 10.85
N ASP A 45 -8.64 -3.97 10.30
CA ASP A 45 -7.39 -4.52 10.80
C ASP A 45 -6.20 -4.38 9.85
N ASP A 46 -6.42 -3.85 8.65
CA ASP A 46 -5.41 -3.63 7.61
C ASP A 46 -5.59 -2.29 6.85
N LEU A 47 -4.72 -2.10 5.86
CA LEU A 47 -4.74 -0.99 4.91
C LEU A 47 -4.71 -1.52 3.48
N ASP A 48 -5.48 -0.92 2.59
CA ASP A 48 -5.48 -1.30 1.18
C ASP A 48 -5.14 -0.12 0.27
N ILE A 49 -4.12 -0.30 -0.55
CA ILE A 49 -3.74 0.64 -1.60
C ILE A 49 -3.61 -0.05 -2.96
N GLY A 50 -3.81 0.71 -4.02
CA GLY A 50 -3.84 0.20 -5.39
C GLY A 50 -3.06 1.08 -6.34
N SER A 51 -2.42 0.46 -7.32
CA SER A 51 -1.92 1.12 -8.53
C SER A 51 -2.35 0.32 -9.75
N VAL A 52 -2.06 0.80 -10.97
CA VAL A 52 -2.43 0.09 -12.20
C VAL A 52 -1.21 0.01 -13.11
N ILE A 53 -0.71 -1.21 -13.34
CA ILE A 53 0.38 -1.45 -14.30
C ILE A 53 -0.02 -0.97 -15.70
N GLY A 54 0.88 -0.24 -16.36
CA GLY A 54 0.63 0.38 -17.67
C GLY A 54 -0.02 1.77 -17.60
N LEU A 55 -0.55 2.20 -16.45
CA LEU A 55 -1.00 3.57 -16.24
C LEU A 55 0.04 4.37 -15.47
N HIS A 56 0.11 5.68 -15.75
CA HIS A 56 1.01 6.62 -15.08
C HIS A 56 2.48 6.18 -15.03
N GLY A 57 2.92 5.36 -15.99
CA GLY A 57 4.30 4.87 -16.07
C GLY A 57 4.67 3.86 -14.98
N LEU A 58 3.70 3.18 -14.37
CA LEU A 58 3.96 2.02 -13.53
C LEU A 58 4.24 0.79 -14.41
N THR A 59 5.32 0.09 -14.10
CA THR A 59 5.71 -1.17 -14.72
C THR A 59 5.94 -2.21 -13.62
N GLU A 60 5.90 -3.50 -13.97
CA GLU A 60 6.23 -4.57 -13.01
C GLU A 60 7.60 -4.34 -12.36
N LYS A 61 8.61 -3.95 -13.14
CA LYS A 61 9.94 -3.61 -12.62
C LYS A 61 9.88 -2.55 -11.50
N LYS A 62 9.08 -1.50 -11.68
CA LYS A 62 8.90 -0.46 -10.66
C LYS A 62 8.18 -0.97 -9.41
N VAL A 63 7.30 -1.96 -9.54
CA VAL A 63 6.67 -2.61 -8.37
C VAL A 63 7.73 -3.34 -7.55
N TYR A 64 8.63 -4.09 -8.18
CA TYR A 64 9.75 -4.74 -7.49
C TYR A 64 10.71 -3.72 -6.84
N GLU A 65 11.09 -2.65 -7.56
CA GLU A 65 11.91 -1.56 -7.02
C GLU A 65 11.25 -0.91 -5.79
N ALA A 66 9.94 -0.68 -5.83
CA ALA A 66 9.21 -0.13 -4.71
C ALA A 66 9.11 -1.12 -3.54
N ALA A 67 8.96 -2.41 -3.82
CA ALA A 67 8.94 -3.44 -2.78
C ALA A 67 10.28 -3.51 -2.02
N ASP A 68 11.41 -3.38 -2.73
CA ASP A 68 12.73 -3.24 -2.12
C ASP A 68 12.83 -1.96 -1.27
N ALA A 69 12.32 -0.83 -1.76
CA ALA A 69 12.29 0.42 -0.98
C ALA A 69 11.46 0.29 0.30
N PHE A 70 10.32 -0.40 0.27
CA PHE A 70 9.57 -0.72 1.48
C PHE A 70 10.38 -1.59 2.45
N LYS A 71 11.08 -2.60 1.95
CA LYS A 71 11.94 -3.45 2.77
C LYS A 71 13.05 -2.66 3.46
N GLU A 72 13.70 -1.75 2.74
CA GLU A 72 14.74 -0.85 3.28
C GLU A 72 14.18 0.09 4.37
N ASN A 73 12.90 0.46 4.29
CA ASN A 73 12.19 1.24 5.30
C ASN A 73 11.61 0.38 6.44
N GLY A 74 12.07 -0.87 6.59
CA GLY A 74 11.76 -1.73 7.73
C GLY A 74 10.41 -2.44 7.65
N TYR A 75 9.81 -2.53 6.46
CA TYR A 75 8.65 -3.40 6.24
C TYR A 75 9.11 -4.83 6.02
N SER A 76 8.39 -5.79 6.60
CA SER A 76 8.37 -7.14 6.03
C SER A 76 7.55 -7.09 4.75
N MET A 77 8.08 -7.63 3.65
CA MET A 77 7.39 -7.60 2.37
C MET A 77 7.37 -8.97 1.69
N LYS A 78 6.33 -9.22 0.89
CA LYS A 78 6.26 -10.36 -0.02
C LYS A 78 5.58 -9.94 -1.33
N VAL A 79 6.27 -10.13 -2.45
CA VAL A 79 5.66 -9.95 -3.77
C VAL A 79 4.85 -11.20 -4.10
N ILE A 80 3.62 -11.01 -4.55
CA ILE A 80 2.76 -12.06 -5.09
C ILE A 80 2.55 -11.75 -6.57
N ASP A 81 3.08 -12.62 -7.41
CA ASP A 81 2.93 -12.55 -8.85
C ASP A 81 1.99 -13.70 -9.28
N SER A 82 0.81 -13.34 -9.77
CA SER A 82 -0.24 -14.28 -10.14
C SER A 82 -0.74 -13.97 -11.55
N GLU A 83 -1.46 -14.91 -12.16
CA GLU A 83 -2.05 -14.70 -13.50
C GLU A 83 -3.01 -13.51 -13.57
N LEU A 84 -3.55 -13.05 -12.43
CA LEU A 84 -4.57 -12.00 -12.39
C LEU A 84 -4.03 -10.62 -12.00
N HIS A 85 -2.96 -10.57 -11.21
CA HIS A 85 -2.41 -9.32 -10.68
C HIS A 85 -1.01 -9.53 -10.07
N LEU A 86 -0.29 -8.41 -9.92
CA LEU A 86 0.90 -8.31 -9.10
C LEU A 86 0.53 -7.58 -7.80
N SER A 87 0.95 -8.07 -6.64
CA SER A 87 0.78 -7.35 -5.38
C SER A 87 2.01 -7.44 -4.49
N VAL A 88 2.06 -6.56 -3.50
CA VAL A 88 3.04 -6.57 -2.44
C VAL A 88 2.31 -6.55 -1.10
N ASP A 89 2.41 -7.66 -0.37
CA ASP A 89 1.97 -7.74 1.02
C ASP A 89 3.03 -7.04 1.86
N LEU A 90 2.63 -6.03 2.62
CA LEU A 90 3.51 -5.22 3.46
C LEU A 90 3.08 -5.32 4.92
N LYS A 91 4.03 -5.48 5.83
CA LYS A 91 3.76 -5.50 7.27
C LYS A 91 4.80 -4.73 8.05
N LYS A 92 4.35 -3.83 8.93
CA LYS A 92 5.21 -3.05 9.84
C LYS A 92 4.43 -2.70 11.10
N PHE A 93 5.10 -2.75 12.25
CA PHE A 93 4.50 -2.52 13.59
C PHE A 93 3.22 -3.34 13.86
N GLY A 94 3.12 -4.53 13.28
CA GLY A 94 1.97 -5.42 13.45
C GLY A 94 0.77 -5.14 12.55
N ILE A 95 0.80 -4.06 11.75
CA ILE A 95 -0.28 -3.69 10.81
C ILE A 95 0.05 -4.21 9.41
N GLN A 96 -0.93 -4.84 8.77
CA GLN A 96 -0.87 -5.30 7.38
C GLN A 96 -1.28 -4.17 6.44
N MET A 97 -0.60 -4.06 5.30
CA MET A 97 -0.97 -3.17 4.22
C MET A 97 -0.78 -3.90 2.89
N ASP A 98 -1.84 -3.98 2.09
CA ASP A 98 -1.82 -4.68 0.81
C ASP A 98 -1.76 -3.66 -0.33
N TRP A 99 -0.72 -3.77 -1.16
CA TRP A 99 -0.56 -2.96 -2.36
C TRP A 99 -0.75 -3.81 -3.62
N THR A 100 -1.90 -3.68 -4.29
CA THR A 100 -2.19 -4.42 -5.54
C THR A 100 -1.97 -3.52 -6.76
N CYS A 101 -1.39 -4.07 -7.82
CA CYS A 101 -0.95 -3.37 -9.02
C CYS A 101 -1.48 -4.00 -10.32
#